data_AF-A0A7Y1YUI4-F1
#
_entry.id   AF-A0A7Y1YUI4-F1
#
_cell.length_a   1.000
_cell.length_b   1.000
_cell.length_c   1.000
_cell.angle_alpha   90.00
_cell.angle_beta   90.00
_cell.angle_gamma   90.00
#
_symmetry.space_group_name_H-M   'P 1'
#
loop_
_entity.id
_entity.type
_entity.pdbx_description
1 polymer ?
#
loop_
_entity_poly.entity_id
_entity_poly.type
_entity_poly.pdbx_seq_one_letter_code
_entity_poly.pdbx_strand_id
1 'polypeptide(L)'
;MKKLIVAAMVVVLSACGGGDNMAEVTYFRNGDESLVEGNILLMWVNYQTEDGQDLLRTRPQEPLAMLYDSSSVEQSGLIKGIIDDLKIGDSVAFSIPSKNLWEVSFNRPLPDTIGENSSILVNLGIVNQMTKPEYNSYMGELEMKRNAAYYEA
;
A
#
# COMPACT_ATOMS: atom_id res chain seq x y z
N MET A 1 6.63 -37.45 -16.21
CA MET A 1 6.86 -36.16 -15.52
C MET A 1 6.05 -35.08 -16.22
N LYS A 2 4.83 -34.78 -15.75
CA LYS A 2 4.00 -33.71 -16.31
C LYS A 2 4.41 -32.40 -15.64
N LYS A 3 4.98 -31.48 -16.42
CA LYS A 3 5.26 -30.10 -16.00
C LYS A 3 3.91 -29.37 -15.91
N LEU A 4 3.49 -29.05 -14.69
CA LEU A 4 2.34 -28.17 -14.46
C LEU A 4 2.82 -26.74 -14.72
N ILE A 5 2.47 -26.17 -15.88
CA ILE A 5 2.67 -24.76 -16.16
C ILE A 5 1.49 -24.04 -15.50
N VAL A 6 1.72 -23.40 -14.36
CA VAL A 6 0.77 -22.48 -13.75
C VAL A 6 0.80 -21.20 -14.59
N ALA A 7 -0.22 -21.01 -15.42
CA ALA A 7 -0.41 -19.76 -16.14
C ALA A 7 -0.89 -18.70 -15.14
N ALA A 8 -0.03 -17.71 -14.84
CA ALA A 8 -0.44 -16.50 -14.15
C ALA A 8 -1.41 -15.75 -15.08
N MET A 9 -2.68 -15.73 -14.73
CA MET A 9 -3.71 -15.02 -15.48
C MET A 9 -3.64 -13.55 -15.11
N VAL A 10 -3.06 -12.73 -15.98
CA VAL A 10 -3.08 -11.27 -15.87
C VAL A 10 -4.46 -10.79 -16.29
N VAL A 11 -5.28 -10.39 -15.32
CA VAL A 11 -6.61 -9.83 -15.57
C VAL A 11 -6.47 -8.31 -15.55
N VAL A 12 -6.37 -7.71 -16.74
CA VAL A 12 -6.40 -6.25 -16.91
C VAL A 12 -7.87 -5.83 -16.81
N LEU A 13 -8.31 -5.43 -15.62
CA LEU A 13 -9.61 -4.77 -15.46
C LEU A 13 -9.39 -3.28 -15.76
N SER A 14 -9.65 -2.90 -17.01
CA SER A 14 -9.86 -1.51 -17.36
C SER A 14 -11.19 -1.05 -16.76
N ALA A 15 -11.10 -0.49 -15.55
CA ALA A 15 -12.22 0.21 -14.93
C ALA A 15 -12.54 1.46 -15.76
N CYS A 16 -13.55 1.34 -16.63
CA CYS A 16 -14.04 2.43 -17.46
C CYS A 16 -15.12 3.19 -16.67
N GLY A 17 -14.69 4.17 -15.86
CA GLY A 17 -15.52 5.15 -15.18
C GLY A 17 -14.84 6.51 -15.25
N GLY A 18 -15.50 7.50 -15.86
CA GLY A 18 -14.86 8.73 -16.33
C GLY A 18 -14.10 9.54 -15.27
N GLY A 19 -12.87 9.90 -15.61
CA GLY A 19 -11.98 10.82 -14.90
C GLY A 19 -10.53 10.57 -15.32
N ASP A 20 -9.91 11.51 -16.04
CA ASP A 20 -8.59 11.41 -16.71
C ASP A 20 -7.35 11.22 -15.78
N ASN A 21 -7.50 10.62 -14.60
CA ASN A 21 -6.43 10.43 -13.61
C ASN A 21 -6.37 9.02 -13.01
N MET A 22 -6.97 8.00 -13.64
CA MET A 22 -6.84 6.63 -13.13
C MET A 22 -5.46 6.09 -13.50
N ALA A 23 -4.58 5.96 -12.52
CA ALA A 23 -3.35 5.19 -12.66
C ALA A 23 -3.71 3.76 -13.10
N GLU A 24 -2.97 3.20 -14.05
CA GLU A 24 -3.18 1.80 -14.45
C GLU A 24 -2.76 0.88 -13.30
N VAL A 25 -3.72 0.17 -12.72
CA VAL A 25 -3.51 -0.73 -11.57
C VAL A 25 -3.42 -2.18 -12.06
N THR A 26 -2.29 -2.82 -11.76
CA THR A 26 -2.07 -4.25 -12.02
C THR A 26 -2.28 -5.06 -10.75
N TYR A 27 -3.19 -6.03 -10.77
CA TYR A 27 -3.43 -6.95 -9.65
C TYR A 27 -2.50 -8.16 -9.74
N PHE A 28 -1.78 -8.45 -8.65
CA PHE A 28 -0.97 -9.67 -8.47
C PHE A 28 -1.71 -10.75 -7.69
N ARG A 29 -2.54 -10.34 -6.73
CA ARG A 29 -3.37 -11.22 -5.92
C ARG A 29 -4.70 -10.53 -5.66
N ASN A 30 -5.77 -11.32 -5.72
CA ASN A 30 -7.11 -10.88 -5.37
C ASN A 30 -7.45 -11.41 -3.97
N GLY A 31 -7.94 -10.52 -3.13
CA GLY A 31 -8.57 -10.76 -1.86
C GLY A 31 -10.08 -10.88 -1.99
N ASP A 32 -10.74 -11.08 -0.86
CA ASP A 32 -12.16 -11.41 -0.80
C ASP A 32 -12.95 -10.60 0.23
N GLU A 33 -12.31 -10.16 1.31
CA GLU A 33 -12.95 -9.39 2.38
C GLU A 33 -12.90 -7.87 2.14
N SER A 34 -14.06 -7.21 2.26
CA SER A 34 -14.18 -5.76 2.10
C SER A 34 -13.52 -4.97 3.24
N LEU A 35 -13.03 -3.78 2.91
CA LEU A 35 -12.54 -2.82 3.90
C LEU A 35 -13.69 -2.24 4.72
N VAL A 36 -13.44 -2.00 6.00
CA VAL A 36 -14.42 -1.44 6.95
C VAL A 36 -13.96 -0.07 7.41
N GLU A 37 -14.79 0.94 7.12
CA GLU A 37 -14.62 2.31 7.57
C GLU A 37 -14.40 2.39 9.10
N GLY A 38 -13.41 3.19 9.53
CA GLY A 38 -13.00 3.36 10.91
C GLY A 38 -11.98 2.34 11.41
N ASN A 39 -11.66 1.30 10.63
CA ASN A 39 -10.61 0.35 10.98
C ASN A 39 -9.21 0.85 10.59
N ILE A 40 -8.21 0.28 11.24
CA ILE A 40 -6.80 0.41 10.87
C ILE A 40 -6.46 -0.68 9.87
N LEU A 41 -6.03 -0.29 8.67
CA LEU A 41 -5.48 -1.19 7.66
C LEU A 41 -4.01 -1.46 7.97
N LEU A 42 -3.62 -2.73 7.85
CA LEU A 42 -2.22 -3.14 7.82
C LEU A 42 -1.83 -3.44 6.38
N MET A 43 -0.77 -2.78 5.91
CA MET A 43 -0.37 -2.81 4.51
C MET A 43 1.11 -3.13 4.35
N TRP A 44 1.43 -3.90 3.32
CA TRP A 44 2.80 -3.95 2.80
C TRP A 44 2.92 -2.96 1.66
N VAL A 45 3.95 -2.13 1.71
CA VAL A 45 4.19 -1.06 0.73
C VAL A 45 5.65 -1.07 0.30
N ASN A 46 5.87 -0.92 -1.00
CA ASN A 46 7.15 -0.59 -1.59
C ASN A 46 7.00 0.59 -2.56
N TYR A 47 7.64 1.72 -2.27
CA TYR A 47 7.78 2.86 -3.18
C TYR A 47 9.17 2.79 -3.81
N GLN A 48 9.22 2.72 -5.14
CA GLN A 48 10.47 2.57 -5.89
C GLN A 48 10.55 3.62 -7.01
N THR A 49 11.71 4.26 -7.16
CA THR A 49 12.01 5.14 -8.30
C THR A 49 12.19 4.33 -9.59
N GLU A 50 12.20 5.01 -10.74
CA GLU A 50 12.36 4.37 -12.06
C GLU A 50 13.69 3.62 -12.23
N ASP A 51 14.75 4.05 -11.53
CA ASP A 51 16.06 3.38 -11.52
C ASP A 51 16.15 2.21 -10.52
N GLY A 52 15.04 1.90 -9.84
CA GLY A 52 14.93 0.75 -8.95
C GLY A 52 15.36 1.04 -7.50
N GLN A 53 15.64 2.29 -7.14
CA GLN A 53 15.95 2.65 -5.75
C GLN A 53 14.68 2.61 -4.89
N ASP A 54 14.74 1.89 -3.77
CA ASP A 54 13.65 1.90 -2.80
C ASP A 54 13.65 3.21 -2.01
N LEU A 55 12.51 3.92 -2.05
CA LEU A 55 12.24 5.11 -1.23
C LEU A 55 11.63 4.72 0.12
N LEU A 56 10.80 3.68 0.11
CA LEU A 56 10.21 3.08 1.30
C LEU A 56 9.93 1.62 0.98
N ARG A 57 10.28 0.73 1.92
CA ARG A 57 9.87 -0.67 1.87
C ARG A 57 9.49 -1.14 3.26
N THR A 58 8.25 -1.55 3.45
CA THR A 58 7.81 -2.19 4.71
C THR A 58 8.43 -3.58 4.85
N ARG A 59 8.65 -4.03 6.08
CA ARG A 59 9.10 -5.40 6.38
C ARG A 59 7.90 -6.26 6.78
N PRO A 60 7.95 -7.59 6.61
CA PRO A 60 6.83 -8.47 6.99
C PRO A 60 6.35 -8.29 8.44
N GLN A 61 7.27 -7.99 9.35
CA GLN A 61 7.01 -7.82 10.78
C GLN A 61 6.53 -6.40 11.14
N GLU A 62 6.64 -5.46 10.20
CA GLU A 62 6.41 -4.02 10.39
C GLU A 62 5.60 -3.49 9.20
N PRO A 63 4.32 -3.92 9.07
CA PRO A 63 3.43 -3.37 8.06
C PRO A 63 3.17 -1.89 8.35
N LEU A 64 2.89 -1.13 7.29
CA LEU A 64 2.39 0.23 7.43
C LEU A 64 0.96 0.18 7.93
N ALA A 65 0.65 0.97 8.97
CA ALA A 65 -0.69 1.10 9.51
C ALA A 65 -1.33 2.42 9.05
N MET A 66 -2.57 2.38 8.61
CA MET A 66 -3.34 3.55 8.18
C MET A 66 -4.76 3.46 8.71
N LEU A 67 -5.27 4.54 9.30
CA LEU A 67 -6.69 4.65 9.60
C LEU A 67 -7.46 4.80 8.29
N TYR A 68 -8.34 3.84 8.01
CA TYR A 68 -9.24 3.91 6.87
C TYR A 68 -10.50 4.64 7.31
N ASP A 69 -10.52 5.95 7.11
CA ASP A 69 -11.71 6.76 7.27
C ASP A 69 -11.86 7.76 6.12
N SER A 70 -13.08 8.28 6.01
CA SER A 70 -13.53 9.26 5.04
C SER A 70 -13.08 10.69 5.38
N SER A 71 -12.44 10.90 6.54
CA SER A 71 -11.89 12.19 6.98
C SER A 71 -10.35 12.32 6.84
N SER A 72 -9.58 11.23 6.83
CA SER A 72 -8.13 11.23 6.51
C SER A 72 -7.86 11.48 5.02
N VAL A 73 -8.95 11.72 4.27
CA VAL A 73 -9.10 11.78 2.81
C VAL A 73 -8.48 13.00 2.18
N GLU A 74 -8.29 14.08 2.93
CA GLU A 74 -7.72 15.30 2.36
C GLU A 74 -6.20 15.22 2.08
N GLN A 75 -5.51 14.16 2.55
CA GLN A 75 -4.04 14.09 2.45
C GLN A 75 -3.48 12.97 1.55
N SER A 76 -4.30 12.08 0.96
CA SER A 76 -3.78 10.90 0.22
C SER A 76 -4.39 10.64 -1.16
N GLY A 77 -5.26 11.56 -1.62
CA GLY A 77 -6.01 11.58 -2.90
C GLY A 77 -5.93 10.34 -3.80
N LEU A 78 -4.83 10.20 -4.56
CA LEU A 78 -4.68 9.13 -5.56
C LEU A 78 -4.48 7.74 -4.96
N ILE A 79 -3.71 7.61 -3.88
CA ILE A 79 -3.46 6.31 -3.24
C ILE A 79 -4.73 5.82 -2.55
N LYS A 80 -5.48 6.73 -1.91
CA LYS A 80 -6.77 6.35 -1.31
C LYS A 80 -7.75 5.86 -2.36
N GLY A 81 -7.91 6.57 -3.48
CA GLY A 81 -8.84 6.13 -4.53
C GLY A 81 -8.55 4.70 -5.00
N ILE A 82 -7.27 4.31 -5.05
CA ILE A 82 -6.88 2.94 -5.35
C ILE A 82 -7.23 2.01 -4.18
N ILE A 83 -6.92 2.38 -2.93
CA ILE A 83 -7.24 1.57 -1.73
C ILE A 83 -8.75 1.32 -1.61
N ASP A 84 -9.60 2.29 -1.94
CA ASP A 84 -11.06 2.19 -1.84
C ASP A 84 -11.63 1.06 -2.72
N ASP A 85 -10.93 0.72 -3.81
CA ASP A 85 -11.28 -0.38 -4.71
C ASP A 85 -10.70 -1.74 -4.27
N LEU A 86 -9.82 -1.76 -3.26
CA LEU A 86 -9.16 -2.97 -2.79
C LEU A 86 -9.94 -3.71 -1.71
N LYS A 87 -9.55 -4.98 -1.54
CA LYS A 87 -10.00 -5.91 -0.51
C LYS A 87 -8.81 -6.40 0.32
N ILE A 88 -9.08 -6.90 1.51
CA ILE A 88 -8.08 -7.61 2.30
C ILE A 88 -7.60 -8.84 1.53
N GLY A 89 -6.29 -8.98 1.44
CA GLY A 89 -5.63 -9.99 0.63
C GLY A 89 -5.19 -9.47 -0.73
N ASP A 90 -5.70 -8.33 -1.21
CA ASP A 90 -5.24 -7.77 -2.49
C ASP A 90 -3.75 -7.43 -2.45
N SER A 91 -3.11 -7.57 -3.60
CA SER A 91 -1.80 -6.99 -3.86
C SER A 91 -1.77 -6.44 -5.28
N VAL A 92 -1.36 -5.19 -5.42
CA VAL A 92 -1.36 -4.43 -6.67
C VAL A 92 -0.04 -3.70 -6.91
N ALA A 93 0.24 -3.37 -8.16
CA ALA A 93 1.22 -2.39 -8.56
C ALA A 93 0.60 -1.30 -9.44
N PHE A 94 1.09 -0.08 -9.28
CA PHE A 94 0.71 1.06 -10.10
C PHE A 94 1.81 2.12 -10.07
N SER A 95 1.81 3.01 -11.06
CA SER A 95 2.75 4.13 -11.13
C SER A 95 2.05 5.44 -10.81
N ILE A 96 2.68 6.28 -9.99
CA ILE A 96 2.22 7.64 -9.69
C ILE A 96 3.29 8.64 -10.11
N PRO A 97 2.96 9.76 -10.78
CA PRO A 97 3.90 10.86 -10.98
C PRO A 97 4.52 11.30 -9.65
N SER A 98 5.83 11.51 -9.62
CA SER A 98 6.56 11.86 -8.40
C SER A 98 5.95 13.09 -7.74
N LYS A 99 5.70 14.17 -8.48
CA LYS A 99 5.06 15.36 -7.94
C LYS A 99 3.75 15.08 -7.18
N ASN A 100 2.89 14.22 -7.71
CA ASN A 100 1.62 13.87 -7.08
C ASN A 100 1.81 13.05 -5.80
N LEU A 101 2.77 12.13 -5.77
CA LEU A 101 3.03 11.34 -4.56
C LEU A 101 3.46 12.25 -3.39
N TRP A 102 4.35 13.21 -3.62
CA TRP A 102 4.85 14.07 -2.53
C TRP A 102 3.89 15.19 -2.17
N GLU A 103 3.46 15.98 -3.16
CA GLU A 103 2.67 17.18 -2.89
C GLU A 103 1.24 16.85 -2.51
N VAL A 104 0.64 15.82 -3.13
CA VAL A 104 -0.76 15.45 -2.87
C VAL A 104 -0.86 14.37 -1.81
N SER A 105 -0.03 13.32 -1.86
CA SER A 105 -0.21 12.15 -0.97
C SER A 105 0.59 12.21 0.32
N PHE A 106 1.73 12.88 0.33
CA PHE A 106 2.52 13.09 1.55
C PHE A 106 2.39 14.51 2.10
N ASN A 107 1.74 15.41 1.36
CA ASN A 107 1.65 16.84 1.68
C ASN A 107 3.02 17.45 2.02
N ARG A 108 4.02 17.14 1.19
CA ARG A 108 5.43 17.54 1.35
C ARG A 108 6.00 18.02 0.02
N PRO A 109 7.02 18.89 0.04
CA PRO A 109 7.73 19.25 -1.18
C PRO A 109 8.42 18.01 -1.77
N LEU A 110 8.48 17.94 -3.10
CA LEU A 110 9.29 16.96 -3.80
C LEU A 110 10.78 17.18 -3.47
N PRO A 111 11.54 16.15 -3.07
CA PRO A 111 12.97 16.27 -2.83
C PRO A 111 13.74 16.56 -4.12
N ASP A 112 14.75 17.43 -4.06
CA ASP A 112 15.61 17.79 -5.20
C ASP A 112 16.33 16.58 -5.84
N THR A 113 16.45 15.46 -5.12
CA THR A 113 17.05 14.22 -5.60
C THR A 113 16.14 13.43 -6.54
N ILE A 114 14.88 13.82 -6.69
CA ILE A 114 13.87 13.11 -7.48
C ILE A 114 13.40 14.02 -8.61
N GLY A 115 13.46 13.51 -9.84
CA GLY A 115 13.07 14.29 -11.01
C GLY A 115 11.59 14.67 -10.97
N GLU A 116 11.26 15.93 -11.26
CA GLU A 116 9.88 16.45 -11.26
C GLU A 116 8.95 15.73 -12.26
N ASN A 117 9.52 15.18 -13.35
CA ASN A 117 8.80 14.44 -14.39
C ASN A 117 8.91 12.91 -14.25
N SER A 118 9.50 12.41 -13.16
CA SER A 118 9.63 10.96 -12.93
C SER A 118 8.35 10.36 -12.38
N SER A 119 8.23 9.04 -12.46
CA SER A 119 7.18 8.26 -11.81
C SER A 119 7.73 7.36 -10.71
N ILE A 120 6.92 7.09 -9.70
CA ILE A 120 7.21 6.15 -8.63
C ILE A 120 6.35 4.91 -8.84
N LEU A 121 7.01 3.75 -8.90
CA LEU A 121 6.35 2.46 -8.85
C LEU A 121 5.94 2.17 -7.40
N VAL A 122 4.64 1.98 -7.19
CA VAL A 122 4.05 1.62 -5.92
C VAL A 122 3.62 0.17 -5.98
N ASN A 123 4.13 -0.65 -5.08
CA ASN A 123 3.60 -1.99 -4.82
C ASN A 123 2.90 -1.94 -3.46
N LEU A 124 1.62 -2.29 -3.44
CA LEU A 124 0.79 -2.20 -2.25
C LEU A 124 0.06 -3.52 -2.05
N GLY A 125 -0.04 -3.98 -0.81
CA GLY A 125 -0.90 -5.11 -0.45
C GLY A 125 -1.63 -4.86 0.85
N ILE A 126 -2.94 -5.11 0.85
CA ILE A 126 -3.75 -5.04 2.07
C ILE A 126 -3.63 -6.39 2.77
N VAL A 127 -2.96 -6.40 3.92
CA VAL A 127 -2.65 -7.64 4.66
C VAL A 127 -3.80 -8.02 5.57
N ASN A 128 -4.31 -7.04 6.32
CA ASN A 128 -5.38 -7.22 7.28
C ASN A 128 -6.01 -5.87 7.63
N GLN A 129 -7.13 -5.90 8.35
CA GLN A 129 -7.68 -4.74 9.05
C GLN A 129 -7.97 -5.09 10.50
N MET A 130 -8.03 -4.08 11.36
CA MET A 130 -8.39 -4.26 12.76
C MET A 130 -9.01 -2.99 13.32
N THR A 131 -9.84 -3.13 14.34
CA THR A 131 -10.36 -1.99 15.09
C THR A 131 -9.22 -1.29 15.83
N LYS A 132 -9.42 -0.02 16.20
CA LYS A 132 -8.44 0.74 16.99
C LYS A 132 -8.03 0.06 18.31
N PRO A 133 -8.95 -0.53 19.11
CA PRO A 133 -8.57 -1.29 20.31
C PRO A 133 -7.71 -2.51 20.02
N GLU A 134 -8.01 -3.26 18.96
CA GLU A 134 -7.22 -4.41 18.52
C GLU A 134 -5.83 -3.97 18.07
N TYR A 135 -5.72 -2.86 17.32
CA TYR A 135 -4.45 -2.28 16.92
C TYR A 135 -3.58 -1.87 18.10
N ASN A 136 -4.16 -1.21 19.10
CA ASN A 136 -3.42 -0.84 20.31
C ASN A 136 -2.89 -2.09 21.05
N SER A 137 -3.69 -3.15 21.10
CA SER A 137 -3.29 -4.42 21.72
C SER A 137 -2.16 -5.09 20.94
N TYR A 138 -2.29 -5.15 19.61
CA TYR A 138 -1.28 -5.65 18.69
C TYR A 138 0.06 -4.91 18.83
N MET A 139 0.04 -3.59 18.89
CA MET A 139 1.25 -2.78 19.09
C MET A 139 1.90 -3.02 20.46
N GLY A 140 1.09 -3.19 21.51
CA GLY A 140 1.58 -3.56 22.84
C GLY A 140 2.31 -4.91 22.82
N GLU A 141 1.73 -5.92 22.17
CA GLU A 141 2.39 -7.22 22.01
C GLU A 141 3.70 -7.16 21.22
N LEU A 142 3.73 -6.37 20.13
CA LEU A 142 4.95 -6.16 19.35
C LEU A 142 6.04 -5.50 20.18
N GLU A 143 5.71 -4.49 20.97
CA GLU A 143 6.66 -3.81 21.85
C GLU A 143 7.20 -4.76 22.92
N MET A 144 6.35 -5.58 23.54
CA MET A 144 6.77 -6.58 24.51
C MET A 144 7.73 -7.61 23.88
N LYS A 145 7.42 -8.12 22.68
CA LYS A 145 8.27 -9.06 21.95
C LYS A 145 9.62 -8.44 21.58
N ARG A 146 9.63 -7.19 21.12
CA ARG A 146 10.86 -6.46 20.80
C ARG A 146 11.75 -6.27 22.03
N ASN A 147 11.14 -5.90 23.17
CA ASN A 147 11.87 -5.73 24.42
C ASN A 147 12.43 -7.06 24.94
N ALA A 148 11.66 -8.15 24.86
CA ALA A 148 12.15 -9.49 25.23
C ALA A 148 13.37 -9.91 24.39
N ALA A 149 13.30 -9.73 23.06
CA ALA A 149 14.42 -10.03 22.17
C ALA A 149 15.69 -9.20 22.46
N TYR A 150 15.53 -7.98 22.98
CA TYR A 150 16.67 -7.14 23.37
C TYR A 150 17.39 -7.66 24.63
N TYR A 151 16.67 -8.26 25.57
CA TYR A 151 17.27 -8.82 26.80
C TYR A 151 17.83 -10.25 26.60
N GLU A 152 17.50 -10.90 25.50
CA GLU A 152 18.01 -12.24 25.12
C GLU A 152 19.21 -12.18 24.15
N ALA A 153 19.59 -10.99 23.67
CA ALA A 153 20.72 -10.75 22.76
C ALA A 153 21.97 -10.23 23.49
#